data_AF-A0A941WEY7-F1
#
_entry.id   AF-A0A941WEY7-F1
#
_cell.length_a   1.000
_cell.length_b   1.000
_cell.length_c   1.000
_cell.angle_alpha   90.00
_cell.angle_beta   90.00
_cell.angle_gamma   90.00
#
_symmetry.space_group_name_H-M   'P 1'
#
loop_
_entity.id
_entity.type
_entity.pdbx_description
1 polymer ?
#
loop_
_entity_poly.entity_id
_entity_poly.type
_entity_poly.pdbx_seq_one_letter_code
_entity_poly.pdbx_strand_id
1 'polypeptide(L)'
;MKYIWFVIFTLSALTAFGQKSARVRQLEEQRKKALAEVEMTNQLLQETTQTAQNTLNRLNLLSQQILSRKKVISLLNQELGELDNQITASRREINKLEKELDGKRENYGKSMQSMYKRRSSQDKLLFILSADNFAQSMRRMRYLREYADWQKLQATEIIDKQTEITLKQKELEKTRSEKNALLGTRE
;
A
#
# COMPACT_ATOMS: atom_id res chain seq x y z
N MET A 1 89.07 59.14 40.97
CA MET A 1 87.77 59.84 41.20
C MET A 1 87.00 60.22 39.93
N LYS A 2 87.56 60.17 38.69
CA LYS A 2 86.82 60.53 37.45
C LYS A 2 85.97 59.42 36.80
N TYR A 3 86.31 58.14 37.00
CA TYR A 3 85.62 57.01 36.34
C TYR A 3 84.39 56.50 37.09
N ILE A 4 84.26 56.80 38.40
CA ILE A 4 83.14 56.36 39.25
C ILE A 4 81.83 57.07 38.84
N TRP A 5 81.91 58.33 38.41
CA TRP A 5 80.76 59.10 37.96
C TRP A 5 80.20 58.59 36.61
N PHE A 6 81.07 58.10 35.74
CA PHE A 6 80.67 57.52 34.44
C PHE A 6 79.94 56.18 34.62
N VAL A 7 80.39 55.34 35.54
CA VAL A 7 79.74 54.04 35.84
C VAL A 7 78.36 54.23 36.47
N ILE A 8 78.19 55.21 37.36
CA ILE A 8 76.89 55.55 37.98
C ILE A 8 75.90 56.10 36.93
N PHE A 9 76.37 56.92 35.98
CA PHE A 9 75.53 57.45 34.90
C PHE A 9 75.09 56.37 33.90
N THR A 10 75.95 55.38 33.62
CA THR A 10 75.58 54.24 32.76
C THR A 10 74.61 53.27 33.46
N LEU A 11 74.68 53.14 34.79
CA LEU A 11 73.81 52.24 35.55
C LEU A 11 72.41 52.84 35.80
N SER A 12 72.28 54.18 35.86
CA SER A 12 70.98 54.86 35.95
C SER A 12 70.24 54.95 34.61
N ALA A 13 70.95 54.99 33.48
CA ALA A 13 70.33 54.97 32.15
C ALA A 13 69.66 53.61 31.82
N LEU A 14 70.11 52.51 32.42
CA LEU A 14 69.53 51.17 32.25
C LEU A 14 68.23 50.94 33.03
N THR A 15 67.97 51.68 34.11
CA THR A 15 66.74 51.52 34.92
C THR A 15 65.55 52.34 34.39
N ALA A 16 65.80 53.36 33.55
CA ALA A 16 64.76 54.21 32.96
C ALA A 16 63.96 53.53 31.84
N PHE A 17 64.47 52.44 31.25
CA PHE A 17 63.80 51.72 30.15
C PHE A 17 62.77 50.67 30.62
N GLY A 18 62.47 50.57 31.93
CA GLY A 18 61.67 49.47 32.50
C GLY A 18 60.32 49.79 33.15
N GLN A 19 59.96 51.05 33.42
CA GLN A 19 58.72 51.38 34.16
C GLN A 19 57.56 51.74 33.21
N LYS A 20 56.81 50.73 32.74
CA LYS A 20 55.47 50.97 32.18
C LYS A 20 54.61 51.64 33.25
N SER A 21 53.98 52.78 32.93
CA SER A 21 53.10 53.49 33.88
C SER A 21 51.90 52.61 34.27
N ALA A 22 51.37 52.78 35.49
CA ALA A 22 50.22 52.01 35.99
C ALA A 22 49.02 52.03 35.02
N ARG A 23 48.86 53.14 34.29
CA ARG A 23 47.82 53.33 33.26
C ARG A 23 48.03 52.46 32.02
N VAL A 24 49.28 52.23 31.60
CA VAL A 24 49.60 51.33 30.48
C VAL A 24 49.30 49.88 30.84
N ARG A 25 49.59 49.45 32.07
CA ARG A 25 49.24 48.10 32.56
C ARG A 25 47.73 47.89 32.63
N GLN A 26 46.98 48.87 33.12
CA GLN A 26 45.50 48.82 33.10
C GLN A 26 44.93 48.72 31.68
N LEU A 27 45.47 49.49 30.73
CA LEU A 27 45.07 49.42 29.33
C LEU A 27 45.42 48.06 28.68
N GLU A 28 46.55 47.45 29.04
CA GLU A 28 46.90 46.10 28.60
C GLU A 28 45.95 45.05 29.16
N GLU A 29 45.55 45.17 30.43
CA GLU A 29 44.60 44.26 31.05
C GLU A 29 43.19 44.40 30.47
N GLN A 30 42.73 45.63 30.22
CA GLN A 30 41.48 45.92 29.51
C GLN A 30 41.52 45.37 28.08
N ARG A 31 42.63 45.56 27.35
CA ARG A 31 42.81 44.98 26.02
C ARG A 31 42.74 43.45 26.07
N LYS A 32 43.40 42.81 27.04
CA LYS A 32 43.38 41.35 27.19
C LYS A 32 41.97 40.83 27.48
N LYS A 33 41.21 41.51 28.36
CA LYS A 33 39.80 41.18 28.64
C LYS A 33 38.91 41.35 27.41
N ALA A 34 39.05 42.45 26.69
CA ALA A 34 38.29 42.69 25.46
C ALA A 34 38.59 41.64 24.37
N LEU A 35 39.86 41.23 24.21
CA LEU A 35 40.23 40.16 23.28
C LEU A 35 39.63 38.81 23.68
N ALA A 36 39.62 38.47 24.97
CA ALA A 36 39.01 37.25 25.48
C ALA A 36 37.48 37.24 25.26
N GLU A 37 36.81 38.39 25.42
CA GLU A 37 35.38 38.55 25.15
C GLU A 37 35.05 38.41 23.66
N VAL A 38 35.89 38.97 22.78
CA VAL A 38 35.78 38.77 21.32
C VAL A 38 35.93 37.29 20.96
N GLU A 39 36.89 36.58 21.57
CA GLU A 39 37.10 35.16 21.32
C GLU A 39 35.91 34.30 21.78
N MET A 40 35.37 34.56 22.97
CA MET A 40 34.15 33.91 23.46
C MET A 40 32.97 34.20 22.52
N THR A 41 32.80 35.44 22.08
CA THR A 41 31.72 35.82 21.16
C THR A 41 31.85 35.09 19.82
N ASN A 42 33.07 34.95 19.28
CA ASN A 42 33.31 34.19 18.05
C ASN A 42 32.97 32.69 18.21
N GLN A 43 33.28 32.09 19.36
CA GLN A 43 32.90 30.71 19.67
C GLN A 43 31.37 30.55 19.70
N LEU A 44 30.66 31.42 20.43
CA LEU A 44 29.19 31.42 20.49
C LEU A 44 28.56 31.63 19.10
N LEU A 45 29.15 32.50 18.28
CA LEU A 45 28.67 32.73 16.91
C LEU A 45 28.87 31.49 16.04
N GLN A 46 30.03 30.81 16.13
CA GLN A 46 30.27 29.53 15.45
C GLN A 46 29.27 28.46 15.89
N GLU A 47 29.05 28.28 17.19
CA GLU A 47 28.06 27.32 17.72
C GLU A 47 26.64 27.63 17.22
N THR A 48 26.26 28.91 17.20
CA THR A 48 24.95 29.35 16.71
C THR A 48 24.82 29.08 15.21
N THR A 49 25.86 29.36 14.40
CA THR A 49 25.83 29.06 12.96
C THR A 49 25.75 27.56 12.68
N GLN A 50 26.49 26.73 13.42
CA GLN A 50 26.43 25.27 13.30
C GLN A 50 25.04 24.75 13.69
N THR A 51 24.45 25.30 14.75
CA THR A 51 23.09 24.94 15.20
C THR A 51 22.04 25.33 14.16
N ALA A 52 22.17 26.52 13.55
CA ALA A 52 21.29 26.97 12.47
C ALA A 52 21.41 26.06 11.23
N GLN A 53 22.63 25.70 10.83
CA GLN A 53 22.87 24.75 9.73
C GLN A 53 22.27 23.37 10.02
N ASN A 54 22.48 22.83 11.22
CA ASN A 54 21.90 21.55 11.64
C ASN A 54 20.37 21.59 11.62
N THR A 55 19.78 22.70 12.05
CA THR A 55 18.33 22.92 12.02
C THR A 55 17.80 22.94 10.59
N LEU A 56 18.48 23.65 9.67
CA LEU A 56 18.12 23.71 8.26
C LEU A 56 18.22 22.33 7.59
N ASN A 57 19.27 21.56 7.89
CA ASN A 57 19.40 20.18 7.42
C ASN A 57 18.27 19.29 7.95
N ARG A 58 17.91 19.42 9.23
CA ARG A 58 16.78 18.69 9.81
C ARG A 58 15.46 19.06 9.13
N LEU A 59 15.22 20.33 8.82
CA LEU A 59 14.03 20.77 8.09
C LEU A 59 13.98 20.18 6.68
N ASN A 60 15.11 20.16 5.97
CA ASN A 60 15.20 19.53 4.64
C ASN A 60 14.88 18.03 4.70
N LEU A 61 15.44 17.30 5.68
CA LEU A 61 15.16 15.88 5.89
C LEU A 61 13.68 15.63 6.22
N LEU A 62 13.08 16.44 7.10
CA LEU A 62 11.65 16.35 7.40
C LEU A 62 10.78 16.63 6.17
N SER A 63 11.15 17.62 5.35
CA SER A 63 10.46 17.91 4.09
C SER A 63 10.52 16.72 3.13
N GLN A 64 11.70 16.12 2.94
CA GLN A 64 11.86 14.90 2.14
C GLN A 64 11.05 13.73 2.68
N GLN A 65 10.99 13.57 4.01
CA GLN A 65 10.17 12.54 4.65
C GLN A 65 8.68 12.76 4.38
N ILE A 66 8.21 14.02 4.47
CA ILE A 66 6.81 14.38 4.16
C ILE A 66 6.48 14.08 2.70
N LEU A 67 7.36 14.45 1.76
CA LEU A 67 7.17 14.15 0.33
C LEU A 67 7.12 12.64 0.07
N SER A 68 8.01 11.87 0.71
CA SER A 68 8.02 10.41 0.60
C SER A 68 6.73 9.79 1.14
N ARG A 69 6.24 10.24 2.31
CA ARG A 69 4.95 9.81 2.86
C ARG A 69 3.78 10.16 1.95
N LYS A 70 3.75 11.36 1.37
CA LYS A 70 2.73 11.75 0.37
C LYS A 70 2.75 10.84 -0.84
N LYS A 71 3.93 10.45 -1.34
CA LYS A 71 4.07 9.49 -2.43
C LYS A 71 3.50 8.12 -2.06
N VAL A 72 3.80 7.60 -0.86
CA VAL A 72 3.23 6.34 -0.36
C VAL A 72 1.71 6.41 -0.31
N ILE A 73 1.13 7.48 0.26
CA ILE A 73 -0.33 7.66 0.31
C ILE A 73 -0.93 7.70 -1.11
N SER A 74 -0.27 8.38 -2.05
CA SER A 74 -0.73 8.42 -3.45
C SER A 74 -0.75 7.03 -4.09
N LEU A 75 0.28 6.22 -3.87
CA LEU A 75 0.36 4.86 -4.39
C LEU A 75 -0.71 3.96 -3.75
N LEU A 76 -0.91 4.06 -2.43
CA LEU A 76 -1.97 3.33 -1.74
C LEU A 76 -3.36 3.69 -2.27
N ASN A 77 -3.62 4.96 -2.57
CA ASN A 77 -4.90 5.38 -3.16
C ASN A 77 -5.10 4.82 -4.58
N GLN A 78 -4.03 4.72 -5.38
CA GLN A 78 -4.10 4.07 -6.70
C GLN A 78 -4.40 2.58 -6.56
N GLU A 79 -3.70 1.89 -5.66
CA GLU A 79 -3.91 0.47 -5.39
C GLU A 79 -5.34 0.18 -4.90
N LEU A 80 -5.86 1.00 -3.98
CA LEU A 80 -7.25 0.92 -3.53
C LEU A 80 -8.26 1.12 -4.69
N GLY A 81 -7.97 2.05 -5.61
CA GLY A 81 -8.78 2.27 -6.80
C GLY A 81 -8.80 1.07 -7.74
N GLU A 82 -7.65 0.42 -7.96
CA GLU A 82 -7.57 -0.80 -8.76
C GLU A 82 -8.32 -1.97 -8.11
N LEU A 83 -8.21 -2.13 -6.79
CA LEU A 83 -8.98 -3.14 -6.05
C LEU A 83 -10.50 -2.89 -6.16
N ASP A 84 -10.95 -1.64 -6.12
CA ASP A 84 -12.36 -1.30 -6.33
C ASP A 84 -12.85 -1.62 -7.74
N ASN A 85 -12.02 -1.39 -8.75
CA ASN A 85 -12.31 -1.78 -10.13
C ASN A 85 -12.43 -3.31 -10.25
N GLN A 86 -11.50 -4.06 -9.65
CA GLN A 86 -11.51 -5.53 -9.64
C GLN A 86 -12.74 -6.09 -8.91
N ILE A 87 -13.09 -5.52 -7.74
CA ILE A 87 -14.30 -5.89 -6.98
C ILE A 87 -15.55 -5.66 -7.84
N THR A 88 -15.63 -4.51 -8.52
CA THR A 88 -16.78 -4.17 -9.38
C THR A 88 -16.87 -5.12 -10.58
N ALA A 89 -15.76 -5.42 -11.24
CA ALA A 89 -15.71 -6.37 -12.35
C ALA A 89 -16.14 -7.77 -11.91
N SER A 90 -15.60 -8.26 -10.80
CA SER A 90 -15.93 -9.58 -10.24
C SER A 90 -17.41 -9.69 -9.87
N ARG A 91 -17.99 -8.64 -9.26
CA ARG A 91 -19.44 -8.59 -8.97
C ARG A 91 -20.29 -8.67 -10.23
N ARG A 92 -19.91 -7.94 -11.30
CA ARG A 92 -20.62 -8.00 -12.58
C ARG A 92 -20.57 -9.39 -13.19
N GLU A 93 -19.41 -10.05 -13.10
CA GLU A 93 -19.24 -11.40 -13.61
C GLU A 93 -20.07 -12.41 -12.81
N ILE A 94 -20.04 -12.35 -11.47
CA ILE A 94 -20.89 -13.19 -10.60
C ILE A 94 -22.36 -13.01 -10.96
N ASN A 95 -22.85 -11.77 -11.08
CA ASN A 95 -24.23 -11.48 -11.46
C ASN A 95 -24.59 -12.05 -12.84
N LYS A 96 -23.65 -12.06 -13.79
CA LYS A 96 -23.85 -12.66 -15.11
C LYS A 96 -23.98 -14.18 -15.00
N LEU A 97 -23.10 -14.82 -14.24
CA LEU A 97 -23.12 -16.28 -14.03
C LEU A 97 -24.38 -16.72 -13.28
N GLU A 98 -24.84 -15.95 -12.29
CA GLU A 98 -26.09 -16.20 -11.56
C GLU A 98 -27.30 -16.15 -12.50
N LYS A 99 -27.38 -15.15 -13.39
CA LYS A 99 -28.44 -15.09 -14.41
C LYS A 99 -28.42 -16.28 -15.37
N GLU A 100 -27.23 -16.70 -15.80
CA GLU A 100 -27.07 -17.88 -16.65
C GLU A 100 -27.50 -19.16 -15.93
N LEU A 101 -27.15 -19.28 -14.64
CA LEU A 101 -27.54 -20.40 -13.79
C LEU A 101 -29.06 -20.44 -13.59
N ASP A 102 -29.70 -19.30 -13.33
CA ASP A 102 -31.14 -19.21 -13.18
C ASP A 102 -31.87 -19.63 -14.45
N GLY A 103 -31.40 -19.19 -15.63
CA GLY A 103 -31.94 -19.64 -16.91
C GLY A 103 -31.81 -21.15 -17.12
N LYS A 104 -30.65 -21.74 -16.75
CA LYS A 104 -30.46 -23.20 -16.80
C LYS A 104 -31.39 -23.93 -15.84
N ARG A 105 -31.53 -23.45 -14.61
CA ARG A 105 -32.43 -24.02 -13.59
C ARG A 105 -33.89 -23.97 -14.03
N GLU A 106 -34.32 -22.85 -14.61
CA GLU A 106 -35.68 -22.70 -15.13
C GLU A 106 -35.96 -23.70 -16.26
N ASN A 107 -35.06 -23.80 -17.24
CA ASN A 107 -35.19 -24.74 -18.36
C ASN A 107 -35.19 -26.20 -17.91
N TYR A 108 -34.27 -26.56 -17.00
CA TYR A 108 -34.22 -27.88 -16.39
C TYR A 108 -35.51 -28.17 -15.59
N GLY A 109 -36.01 -27.20 -14.82
CA GLY A 109 -37.26 -27.29 -14.08
C GLY A 109 -38.47 -27.53 -14.99
N LYS A 110 -38.58 -26.81 -16.11
CA LYS A 110 -39.64 -27.01 -17.12
C LYS A 110 -39.59 -28.41 -17.74
N SER A 111 -38.39 -28.89 -18.06
CA SER A 111 -38.18 -30.27 -18.54
C SER A 111 -38.64 -31.29 -17.50
N MET A 112 -38.23 -31.11 -16.25
CA MET A 112 -38.56 -32.02 -15.14
C MET A 112 -40.06 -32.03 -14.84
N GLN A 113 -40.71 -30.87 -14.83
CA GLN A 113 -42.16 -30.76 -14.62
C GLN A 113 -42.94 -31.47 -15.74
N SER A 114 -42.50 -31.34 -16.99
CA SER A 114 -43.10 -32.01 -18.15
C SER A 114 -42.99 -33.53 -18.05
N MET A 115 -41.85 -34.04 -17.55
CA MET A 115 -41.69 -35.46 -17.26
C MET A 115 -42.54 -35.93 -16.09
N TYR A 116 -42.61 -35.14 -15.01
CA TYR A 116 -43.38 -35.50 -13.83
C TYR A 116 -44.87 -35.71 -14.17
N LYS A 117 -45.41 -34.88 -15.07
CA LYS A 117 -46.77 -35.02 -15.62
C LYS A 117 -46.97 -36.28 -16.49
N ARG A 118 -45.88 -36.92 -16.94
CA ARG A 118 -45.87 -38.10 -17.85
C ARG A 118 -45.03 -39.26 -17.25
N ARG A 119 -44.98 -39.34 -15.91
CA ARG A 119 -43.92 -40.09 -15.20
C ARG A 119 -44.10 -41.60 -15.18
N SER A 120 -45.27 -42.13 -15.55
CA SER A 120 -45.53 -43.56 -15.37
C SER A 120 -44.55 -44.37 -16.22
N SER A 121 -43.95 -45.41 -15.63
CA SER A 121 -43.19 -46.41 -16.40
C SER A 121 -44.05 -47.01 -17.51
N GLN A 122 -45.37 -47.06 -17.27
CA GLN A 122 -46.36 -47.47 -18.25
C GLN A 122 -46.49 -46.46 -19.40
N ASP A 123 -46.39 -45.15 -19.17
CA ASP A 123 -46.43 -44.13 -20.23
C ASP A 123 -45.20 -44.21 -21.15
N LYS A 124 -44.03 -44.55 -20.59
CA LYS A 124 -42.79 -44.72 -21.37
C LYS A 124 -42.84 -45.99 -22.23
N LEU A 125 -43.33 -47.10 -21.65
CA LEU A 125 -43.54 -48.34 -22.40
C LEU A 125 -44.62 -48.16 -23.47
N LEU A 126 -45.75 -47.53 -23.13
CA LEU A 126 -46.81 -47.18 -24.08
C LEU A 126 -46.30 -46.24 -25.18
N PHE A 127 -45.42 -45.29 -24.88
CA PHE A 127 -44.79 -44.45 -25.90
C PHE A 127 -43.95 -45.25 -26.89
N ILE A 128 -43.19 -46.25 -26.44
CA ILE A 128 -42.41 -47.12 -27.34
C ILE A 128 -43.33 -48.06 -28.12
N LEU A 129 -44.34 -48.65 -27.47
CA LEU A 129 -45.21 -49.68 -28.02
C LEU A 129 -46.33 -49.15 -28.92
N SER A 130 -46.72 -47.88 -28.77
CA SER A 130 -47.66 -47.17 -29.68
C SER A 130 -47.01 -46.73 -31.00
N ALA A 131 -45.95 -47.42 -31.41
CA ALA A 131 -45.25 -47.13 -32.64
C ALA A 131 -45.89 -47.89 -33.82
N ASP A 132 -45.96 -47.26 -34.99
CA ASP A 132 -46.53 -47.80 -36.22
C ASP A 132 -45.75 -49.02 -36.73
N ASN A 133 -44.46 -49.13 -36.38
CA ASN A 133 -43.59 -50.25 -36.72
C ASN A 133 -42.35 -50.34 -35.81
N PHE A 134 -41.62 -51.45 -35.92
CA PHE A 134 -40.41 -51.73 -35.14
C PHE A 134 -39.30 -50.68 -35.33
N ALA A 135 -39.11 -50.16 -36.55
CA ALA A 135 -38.11 -49.12 -36.79
C ALA A 135 -38.46 -47.81 -36.05
N GLN A 136 -39.75 -47.48 -35.93
CA GLN A 136 -40.20 -46.32 -35.17
C GLN A 136 -40.09 -46.56 -33.65
N SER A 137 -40.39 -47.76 -33.14
CA SER A 137 -40.22 -48.08 -31.71
C SER A 137 -38.75 -47.99 -31.29
N MET A 138 -37.82 -48.47 -32.12
CA MET A 138 -36.38 -48.36 -31.87
C MET A 138 -35.90 -46.90 -31.83
N ARG A 139 -36.42 -46.04 -32.72
CA ARG A 139 -36.15 -44.59 -32.69
C ARG A 139 -36.65 -43.94 -31.40
N ARG A 140 -37.87 -44.28 -30.96
CA ARG A 140 -38.46 -43.78 -29.70
C ARG A 140 -37.67 -44.24 -28.47
N MET A 141 -37.17 -45.48 -28.47
CA MET A 141 -36.28 -45.99 -27.41
C MET A 141 -34.95 -45.22 -27.36
N ARG A 142 -34.30 -44.99 -28.51
CA ARG A 142 -33.07 -44.19 -28.58
C ARG A 142 -33.30 -42.76 -28.09
N TYR A 143 -34.40 -42.12 -28.52
CA TYR A 143 -34.78 -40.79 -28.07
C TYR A 143 -34.90 -40.71 -26.54
N LEU A 144 -35.56 -41.67 -25.89
CA LEU A 144 -35.68 -41.69 -24.43
C LEU A 144 -34.32 -41.81 -23.73
N ARG A 145 -33.38 -42.57 -24.30
CA ARG A 145 -32.01 -42.68 -23.79
C ARG A 145 -31.25 -41.36 -23.92
N GLU A 146 -31.22 -40.79 -25.13
CA GLU A 146 -30.57 -39.50 -25.40
C GLU A 146 -31.15 -38.39 -24.53
N TYR A 147 -32.47 -38.41 -24.28
CA TYR A 147 -33.12 -37.46 -23.39
C TYR A 147 -32.67 -37.61 -21.93
N ALA A 148 -32.54 -38.84 -21.42
CA ALA A 148 -32.04 -39.09 -20.08
C ALA A 148 -30.57 -38.65 -19.92
N ASP A 149 -29.74 -38.92 -20.93
CA ASP A 149 -28.35 -38.48 -20.95
C ASP A 149 -28.25 -36.94 -20.99
N TRP A 150 -29.09 -36.29 -21.80
CA TRP A 150 -29.18 -34.83 -21.83
C TRP A 150 -29.61 -34.24 -20.49
N GLN A 151 -30.57 -34.84 -19.78
CA GLN A 151 -30.98 -34.39 -18.46
C GLN A 151 -29.86 -34.51 -17.42
N LYS A 152 -29.12 -35.62 -17.46
CA LYS A 152 -27.94 -35.80 -16.60
C LYS A 152 -26.89 -34.72 -16.88
N LEU A 153 -26.61 -34.44 -18.15
CA LEU A 153 -25.70 -33.38 -18.57
C LEU A 153 -26.16 -32.01 -18.06
N GLN A 154 -27.44 -31.66 -18.23
CA GLN A 154 -27.98 -30.38 -17.74
C GLN A 154 -27.86 -30.23 -16.21
N ALA A 155 -28.10 -31.31 -15.46
CA ALA A 155 -27.91 -31.30 -14.01
C ALA A 155 -26.44 -31.08 -13.63
N THR A 156 -25.50 -31.75 -14.32
CA THR A 156 -24.06 -31.55 -14.13
C THR A 156 -23.65 -30.10 -14.45
N GLU A 157 -24.09 -29.55 -15.58
CA GLU A 157 -23.79 -28.16 -15.94
C GLU A 157 -24.30 -27.15 -14.90
N ILE A 158 -25.47 -27.39 -14.29
CA ILE A 158 -26.01 -26.55 -13.21
C ILE A 158 -25.11 -26.62 -11.96
N ILE A 159 -24.63 -27.82 -11.61
CA ILE A 159 -23.74 -28.03 -10.47
C ILE A 159 -22.40 -27.33 -10.72
N ASP A 160 -21.80 -27.55 -11.89
CA ASP A 160 -20.51 -26.96 -12.27
C ASP A 160 -20.58 -25.43 -12.25
N LYS A 161 -21.66 -24.85 -12.79
CA LYS A 161 -21.90 -23.40 -12.77
C LYS A 161 -22.07 -22.86 -11.35
N GLN A 162 -22.76 -23.60 -10.48
CA GLN A 162 -22.90 -23.23 -9.07
C GLN A 162 -21.54 -23.24 -8.36
N THR A 163 -20.70 -24.24 -8.65
CA THR A 163 -19.33 -24.31 -8.11
C THR A 163 -18.47 -23.15 -8.62
N GLU A 164 -18.56 -22.81 -9.92
CA GLU A 164 -17.88 -21.66 -10.52
C GLU A 164 -18.24 -20.35 -9.80
N ILE A 165 -19.53 -20.10 -9.56
CA ILE A 165 -20.01 -18.92 -8.82
C ILE A 165 -19.44 -18.89 -7.41
N THR A 166 -19.50 -20.01 -6.68
CA THR A 166 -18.97 -20.09 -5.31
C THR A 166 -17.46 -19.83 -5.25
N LEU A 167 -16.69 -20.31 -6.23
CA LEU A 167 -15.26 -20.02 -6.33
C LEU A 167 -15.00 -18.54 -6.55
N LYS A 168 -15.74 -17.90 -7.48
CA LYS A 168 -15.61 -16.45 -7.74
C LYS A 168 -16.06 -15.59 -6.56
N GLN A 169 -17.08 -16.01 -5.82
CA GLN A 169 -17.49 -15.35 -4.58
C GLN A 169 -16.38 -15.41 -3.52
N LYS A 170 -15.70 -16.55 -3.39
CA LYS A 170 -14.56 -16.71 -2.47
C LYS A 170 -13.38 -15.82 -2.89
N GLU A 171 -13.08 -15.75 -4.18
CA GLU A 171 -12.06 -14.85 -4.73
C GLU A 171 -12.39 -13.37 -4.45
N LEU A 172 -13.65 -12.97 -4.67
CA LEU A 172 -14.12 -11.62 -4.34
C LEU A 172 -13.94 -11.27 -2.86
N GLU A 173 -14.26 -12.20 -1.95
CA GLU A 173 -14.06 -11.97 -0.52
C GLU A 173 -12.57 -11.85 -0.16
N LYS A 174 -11.69 -12.60 -0.84
CA LYS A 174 -10.24 -12.43 -0.68
C LYS A 174 -9.80 -11.02 -1.10
N THR A 175 -10.22 -10.54 -2.27
CA THR A 175 -9.90 -9.17 -2.75
C THR A 175 -10.44 -8.09 -1.81
N ARG A 176 -11.64 -8.28 -1.24
CA ARG A 176 -12.18 -7.37 -0.22
C ARG A 176 -11.34 -7.36 1.06
N SER A 177 -10.88 -8.53 1.50
CA SER A 177 -10.00 -8.62 2.67
C SER A 177 -8.65 -7.93 2.42
N GLU A 178 -8.09 -8.09 1.23
CA GLU A 178 -6.85 -7.40 0.82
C GLU A 178 -7.05 -5.88 0.84
N LYS A 179 -8.17 -5.39 0.30
CA LYS A 179 -8.55 -3.97 0.37
C LYS A 179 -8.66 -3.45 1.80
N ASN A 180 -9.32 -4.20 2.69
CA ASN A 180 -9.48 -3.81 4.09
C ASN A 180 -8.14 -3.77 4.83
N ALA A 181 -7.23 -4.70 4.53
CA ALA A 181 -5.88 -4.70 5.09
C ALA A 181 -5.07 -3.46 4.64
N LEU A 182 -5.18 -3.08 3.37
CA LEU A 182 -4.55 -1.86 2.84
C LEU A 182 -5.12 -0.58 3.47
N LEU A 183 -6.43 -0.53 3.72
CA LEU A 183 -7.05 0.58 4.45
C LEU A 183 -6.50 0.73 5.86
N GLY A 184 -6.26 -0.38 6.58
CA GLY A 184 -5.65 -0.35 7.91
C GLY A 184 -4.17 0.07 7.91
N THR A 185 -3.45 -0.08 6.79
CA THR A 185 -2.05 0.36 6.64
C THR A 185 -1.93 1.86 6.36
N ARG A 186 -3.04 2.50 5.99
CA ARG A 186 -3.11 3.94 5.66
C ARG A 186 -3.23 4.83 6.91
N GLU A 187 -3.76 4.29 8.01
CA GLU A 187 -3.87 4.99 9.32
C GLU A 187 -2.51 5.09 10.03
#